data_AF-A0A1G3H3U9-F1
#
_entry.id   AF-A0A1G3H3U9-F1
#
_cell.length_a   1.000
_cell.length_b   1.000
_cell.length_c   1.000
_cell.angle_alpha   90.00
_cell.angle_beta   90.00
_cell.angle_gamma   90.00
#
_symmetry.space_group_name_H-M   'P 1'
#
loop_
_entity.id
_entity.type
_entity.pdbx_description
1 polymer ?
#
loop_
_entity_poly.entity_id
_entity_poly.type
_entity_poly.pdbx_seq_one_letter_code
_entity_poly.pdbx_strand_id
1 'polypeptide(L)'
;MEKRSPHYRLSGILAQMTSVEMMNLTLSAQDGIRAAGMVKAEALEVVRGLSRSDFYKSMTTHKDHRVWQDVYQAAWRGKGLYVKF
;
A
#
# COMPACT_ATOMS: atom_id res chain seq x y z
N MET A 1 11.43 -10.01 -10.34
CA MET A 1 12.35 -10.25 -9.21
C MET A 1 11.67 -9.83 -7.92
N GLU A 2 11.83 -10.57 -6.82
CA GLU A 2 11.24 -10.24 -5.51
C GLU A 2 12.23 -10.42 -4.36
N LYS A 3 12.00 -9.71 -3.24
CA LYS A 3 12.79 -9.83 -2.00
C LYS A 3 11.87 -9.77 -0.76
N ARG A 4 12.38 -10.30 0.36
CA ARG A 4 11.69 -10.36 1.67
C ARG A 4 12.06 -9.21 2.63
N SER A 5 12.60 -8.13 2.10
CA SER A 5 12.81 -6.89 2.85
C SER A 5 12.15 -5.73 2.11
N PRO A 6 11.51 -4.79 2.81
CA PRO A 6 10.93 -3.62 2.18
C PRO A 6 12.02 -2.78 1.51
N HIS A 7 11.71 -2.20 0.36
CA HIS A 7 12.59 -1.25 -0.32
C HIS A 7 12.50 0.14 0.32
N TYR A 8 11.30 0.55 0.73
CA TYR A 8 11.02 1.82 1.36
C TYR A 8 10.78 1.66 2.86
N ARG A 9 11.13 2.68 3.64
CA ARG A 9 10.81 2.69 5.07
C ARG A 9 9.32 2.95 5.24
N LEU A 10 8.60 2.01 5.85
CA LEU A 10 7.17 2.18 6.15
C LEU A 10 6.89 3.49 6.90
N SER A 11 7.72 3.86 7.88
CA SER A 11 7.56 5.13 8.59
C SER A 11 7.59 6.36 7.67
N GLY A 12 8.40 6.34 6.60
CA GLY A 12 8.45 7.40 5.61
C GLY A 12 7.21 7.45 4.72
N ILE A 13 6.62 6.29 4.42
CA ILE A 13 5.33 6.19 3.73
C ILE A 13 4.23 6.77 4.63
N LEU A 14 4.14 6.30 5.88
CA LEU A 14 3.11 6.73 6.83
C LEU A 14 3.18 8.22 7.17
N ALA A 15 4.39 8.80 7.18
CA ALA A 15 4.60 10.23 7.42
C ALA A 15 4.01 11.12 6.31
N GLN A 16 3.84 10.59 5.08
CA GLN A 16 3.23 11.32 3.97
C GLN A 16 1.70 11.14 3.93
N MET A 17 1.18 10.08 4.51
CA MET A 17 -0.25 9.73 4.48
C MET A 17 -1.00 10.37 5.64
N THR A 18 -1.05 11.71 5.71
CA THR A 18 -1.65 12.44 6.85
C THR A 18 -3.12 12.80 6.64
N SER A 19 -3.57 12.92 5.39
CA SER A 19 -4.97 13.16 5.02
C SER A 19 -5.29 12.48 3.69
N VAL A 20 -6.58 12.46 3.32
CA VAL A 20 -7.04 11.87 2.05
C VAL A 20 -6.43 12.59 0.85
N GLU A 21 -6.26 13.91 0.94
CA GLU A 21 -5.71 14.78 -0.10
C GLU A 21 -4.21 14.53 -0.30
N MET A 22 -3.51 14.13 0.76
CA MET A 22 -2.07 13.81 0.72
C MET A 22 -1.78 12.39 0.22
N MET A 23 -2.81 11.54 0.08
CA MET A 23 -2.63 10.23 -0.52
C MET A 23 -2.33 10.35 -2.02
N ASN A 24 -1.10 10.02 -2.41
CA ASN A 24 -0.71 9.95 -3.82
C ASN A 24 -1.25 8.65 -4.47
N LEU A 25 -2.56 8.62 -4.74
CA LEU A 25 -3.25 7.45 -5.28
C LEU A 25 -3.14 7.36 -6.81
N THR A 26 -2.63 6.23 -7.30
CA THR A 26 -2.78 5.86 -8.70
C THR A 26 -4.25 5.61 -9.06
N LEU A 27 -4.60 5.67 -10.35
CA LEU A 27 -5.95 5.34 -10.81
C LEU A 27 -6.38 3.93 -10.38
N SER A 28 -5.48 2.95 -10.52
CA SER A 28 -5.76 1.57 -10.08
C SER A 28 -5.98 1.46 -8.58
N ALA A 29 -5.30 2.27 -7.76
CA ALA A 29 -5.55 2.30 -6.32
C ALA A 29 -6.94 2.90 -6.02
N GLN A 30 -7.35 3.96 -6.71
CA GLN A 30 -8.69 4.53 -6.57
C GLN A 30 -9.78 3.51 -6.96
N ASP A 31 -9.58 2.78 -8.06
CA ASP A 31 -10.53 1.75 -8.50
C ASP A 31 -10.56 0.57 -7.53
N GLY A 32 -9.42 0.16 -6.99
CA GLY A 32 -9.34 -0.86 -5.95
C GLY A 32 -10.09 -0.47 -4.68
N ILE A 33 -9.97 0.79 -4.24
CA ILE A 33 -10.72 1.35 -3.11
C ILE A 33 -12.23 1.25 -3.38
N ARG A 34 -12.69 1.70 -4.55
CA ARG A 34 -14.11 1.63 -4.95
C ARG A 34 -14.61 0.19 -5.03
N ALA A 35 -13.85 -0.71 -5.64
CA ALA A 35 -14.20 -2.12 -5.78
C ALA A 35 -14.28 -2.85 -4.43
N ALA A 36 -13.43 -2.47 -3.48
CA ALA A 36 -13.53 -2.94 -2.10
C ALA A 36 -14.76 -2.39 -1.37
N GLY A 37 -15.44 -1.37 -1.90
CA GLY A 37 -16.55 -0.68 -1.26
C GLY A 37 -16.11 0.28 -0.17
N MET A 38 -14.85 0.74 -0.22
CA MET A 38 -14.29 1.69 0.72
C MET A 38 -14.44 3.12 0.22
N VAL A 39 -14.58 4.07 1.14
CA VAL A 39 -14.26 5.47 0.86
C VAL A 39 -12.75 5.72 1.08
N LYS A 40 -12.21 6.80 0.51
CA LYS A 40 -10.77 7.12 0.63
C LYS A 40 -10.31 7.29 2.09
N ALA A 41 -11.17 7.82 2.95
CA ALA A 41 -10.88 7.95 4.38
C ALA A 41 -10.66 6.58 5.04
N GLU A 42 -11.45 5.57 4.70
CA GLU A 42 -11.26 4.20 5.22
C GLU A 42 -9.97 3.57 4.67
N ALA A 43 -9.63 3.85 3.42
CA ALA A 43 -8.35 3.41 2.84
C ALA A 43 -7.15 4.08 3.52
N LEU A 44 -7.27 5.36 3.91
CA LEU A 44 -6.26 6.06 4.70
C LEU A 44 -6.05 5.39 6.06
N GLU A 45 -7.14 5.06 6.77
CA GLU A 45 -7.06 4.34 8.05
C GLU A 45 -6.40 2.97 7.90
N VAL A 46 -6.71 2.23 6.83
CA VAL A 46 -6.04 0.95 6.52
C VAL A 46 -4.54 1.17 6.35
N VAL A 47 -4.12 2.18 5.58
CA VAL A 47 -2.70 2.49 5.38
C VAL A 47 -2.04 2.89 6.70
N ARG A 48 -2.69 3.74 7.51
CA ARG A 48 -2.18 4.21 8.80
C ARG A 48 -2.07 3.11 9.85
N GLY A 49 -2.90 2.08 9.74
CA GLY A 49 -2.84 0.89 10.57
C GLY A 49 -1.74 -0.11 10.19
N LEU A 50 -1.06 0.07 9.05
CA LEU A 50 0.00 -0.85 8.62
C LEU A 50 1.19 -0.82 9.59
N SER A 51 1.75 -2.00 9.79
CA SER A 51 2.94 -2.24 10.58
C SER A 51 3.98 -3.03 9.79
N ARG A 52 5.16 -3.24 10.38
CA ARG A 52 6.22 -4.02 9.75
C ARG A 52 5.84 -5.50 9.59
N SER A 53 5.00 -6.06 10.45
CA SER A 53 4.57 -7.46 10.34
C SER A 53 3.63 -7.71 9.16
N ASP A 54 3.00 -6.65 8.65
CA ASP A 54 2.10 -6.72 7.51
C ASP A 54 2.85 -6.75 6.17
N PHE A 55 4.17 -6.57 6.20
CA PHE A 55 4.99 -6.63 5.00
C PHE A 55 4.99 -8.04 4.43
N TYR A 56 4.56 -8.16 3.17
CA TYR A 56 4.52 -9.42 2.46
C TYR A 56 5.78 -9.62 1.61
N LYS A 57 6.04 -8.68 0.69
CA LYS A 57 7.21 -8.73 -0.19
C LYS A 57 7.48 -7.40 -0.87
N SER A 58 8.67 -7.25 -1.41
CA SER A 58 9.01 -6.16 -2.32
C SER A 58 9.29 -6.75 -3.70
N MET A 59 8.68 -6.19 -4.74
CA MET A 59 8.80 -6.70 -6.11
C MET A 59 9.13 -5.60 -7.10
N THR A 60 9.84 -5.95 -8.17
CA THR A 60 10.14 -5.06 -9.29
C THR A 60 9.72 -5.70 -10.62
N THR A 61 9.66 -4.91 -11.68
CA THR A 61 9.26 -5.37 -13.01
C THR A 61 10.48 -5.67 -13.87
N HIS A 62 10.33 -6.53 -14.88
CA HIS A 62 11.40 -6.74 -15.87
C HIS A 62 11.68 -5.50 -16.71
N LYS A 63 10.65 -4.67 -16.94
CA LYS A 63 10.74 -3.45 -17.73
C LYS A 63 11.63 -2.40 -17.07
N ASP A 64 11.57 -2.31 -15.74
CA ASP A 64 12.45 -1.44 -14.95
C ASP A 64 12.71 -2.08 -13.59
N HIS A 65 13.96 -2.53 -13.40
CA HIS A 65 14.44 -3.20 -12.18
C HIS A 65 14.85 -2.22 -11.07
N ARG A 66 14.80 -0.91 -11.33
CA ARG A 66 15.18 0.15 -10.38
C ARG A 66 13.98 0.57 -9.53
N VAL A 67 12.76 0.45 -10.06
CA VAL A 67 11.53 0.77 -9.34
C VAL A 67 11.02 -0.47 -8.61
N TRP A 68 10.87 -0.36 -7.30
CA TRP A 68 10.35 -1.42 -6.45
C TRP A 68 8.97 -1.06 -5.95
N GLN A 69 8.16 -2.08 -5.67
CA GLN A 69 6.84 -1.97 -5.07
C GLN A 69 6.84 -2.79 -3.79
N ASP A 70 6.62 -2.15 -2.66
CA ASP A 70 6.46 -2.82 -1.38
C ASP A 70 5.00 -3.20 -1.20
N VAL A 71 4.75 -4.49 -0.99
CA VAL A 71 3.42 -5.08 -0.84
C VAL A 71 3.17 -5.41 0.62
N TYR A 72 2.09 -4.88 1.16
CA TYR A 72 1.59 -5.14 2.50
C TYR A 72 0.25 -5.88 2.43
N GLN A 73 0.02 -6.76 3.40
CA GLN A 73 -1.26 -7.44 3.61
C GLN A 73 -2.03 -6.73 4.71
N ALA A 74 -3.25 -6.32 4.41
CA ALA A 74 -4.14 -5.71 5.39
C ALA A 74 -5.49 -6.41 5.38
N ALA A 75 -6.32 -6.10 6.36
CA ALA A 75 -7.71 -6.52 6.40
C ALA A 75 -8.61 -5.33 6.67
N TRP A 76 -9.74 -5.27 5.97
CA TRP A 76 -10.77 -4.28 6.22
C TRP A 76 -12.14 -4.94 6.13
N ARG A 77 -12.92 -4.90 7.21
CA ARG A 77 -14.24 -5.55 7.33
C ARG A 77 -14.26 -7.01 6.82
N GLY A 78 -13.24 -7.78 7.21
CA GLY A 78 -13.09 -9.18 6.80
C GLY A 78 -12.60 -9.41 5.36
N LYS A 79 -12.40 -8.35 4.56
CA LYS A 79 -11.77 -8.44 3.23
C LYS A 79 -10.26 -8.35 3.37
N GLY A 80 -9.55 -9.35 2.84
CA GLY A 80 -8.10 -9.29 2.68
C GLY A 80 -7.71 -8.32 1.57
N LEU A 81 -6.72 -7.47 1.83
CA LEU A 81 -6.25 -6.43 0.92
C LEU A 81 -4.76 -6.60 0.68
N TYR A 82 -4.34 -6.35 -0.57
CA TYR A 82 -2.94 -6.09 -0.90
C TYR A 82 -2.76 -4.60 -1.17
N VAL A 83 -1.98 -3.95 -0.33
CA VAL A 83 -1.64 -2.53 -0.44
C VAL A 83 -0.22 -2.43 -1.00
N LYS A 84 -0.01 -1.62 -2.03
CA LYS A 84 1.28 -1.48 -2.72
C LYS A 84 1.74 -0.02 -2.69
N PHE A 85 3.01 0.20 -2.38
CA PHE A 85 3.69 1.49 -2.44
C PHE A 85 4.87 1.41 -3.39
#